data_AF-A0A7L4ASZ0-F1
#
_entry.id   AF-A0A7L4ASZ0-F1
#
_cell.length_a   1.000
_cell.length_b   1.000
_cell.length_c   1.000
_cell.angle_alpha   90.00
_cell.angle_beta   90.00
_cell.angle_gamma   90.00
#
_symmetry.space_group_name_H-M   'P 1'
#
loop_
_entity.id
_entity.type
_entity.pdbx_description
1 polymer ?
#
loop_
_entity_poly.entity_id
_entity_poly.type
_entity_poly.pdbx_seq_one_letter_code
_entity_poly.pdbx_strand_id
1 'polypeptide(L)'
;SFEGRVEVYHDGKWGTICDDQWDDRDAEVVCRQLGLSGNPKALSWAHYGQGSGPILLDEVECSGNELSLDQCKKSDWGQQNCDHIEDAGVSCDPFTGTDLQLYAEGTVRLAGGRSPREGRVEVYYNGDWGTVCDDGWTDLGAQVVCRQLGFR
;
A
#
# COMPACT_ATOMS: atom_id res chain seq x y z
N SER A 1 7.72 8.89 -1.18
CA SER A 1 6.29 8.99 -1.48
C SER A 1 5.73 7.59 -1.57
N PHE A 2 4.41 7.44 -1.40
CA PHE A 2 3.70 6.17 -1.50
C PHE A 2 2.87 6.16 -2.79
N GLU A 3 3.56 6.34 -3.91
CA GLU A 3 2.94 6.58 -5.21
C GLU A 3 3.80 5.97 -6.31
N GLY A 4 3.19 5.68 -7.46
CA GLY A 4 3.90 5.20 -8.64
C GLY A 4 3.00 4.44 -9.61
N ARG A 5 3.59 4.03 -10.74
CA ARG A 5 2.98 3.06 -11.66
C ARG A 5 2.79 1.73 -10.93
N VAL A 6 1.64 1.09 -11.14
CA VAL A 6 1.34 -0.21 -10.55
C VAL A 6 1.87 -1.31 -11.48
N GLU A 7 2.59 -2.26 -10.90
CA GLU A 7 3.03 -3.48 -11.58
C GLU A 7 2.61 -4.69 -10.75
N VAL A 8 2.19 -5.76 -11.44
CA VAL A 8 1.77 -7.02 -10.83
C VAL A 8 2.68 -8.15 -11.26
N TYR A 9 2.87 -9.11 -10.36
CA TYR A 9 3.65 -10.31 -10.64
C TYR A 9 2.73 -11.50 -10.87
N HIS A 10 2.78 -12.08 -12.07
CA HIS A 10 1.97 -13.23 -12.44
C HIS A 10 2.78 -14.17 -13.35
N ASP A 11 2.71 -15.48 -13.09
CA ASP A 11 3.39 -16.51 -13.89
C ASP A 11 4.88 -16.25 -14.16
N GLY A 12 5.61 -15.82 -13.13
CA GLY A 12 7.07 -15.68 -13.21
C GLY A 12 7.56 -14.36 -13.78
N LYS A 13 6.68 -13.41 -14.09
CA LYS A 13 7.01 -12.14 -14.73
C LYS A 13 6.27 -10.97 -14.10
N TRP A 14 6.93 -9.81 -14.09
CA TRP A 14 6.32 -8.53 -13.80
C TRP A 14 5.67 -7.96 -15.06
N GLY A 15 4.61 -7.19 -14.89
CA GLY A 15 3.98 -6.42 -15.94
C GLY A 15 3.06 -5.35 -15.40
N THR A 16 2.66 -4.43 -16.28
CA THR A 16 1.86 -3.25 -15.93
C THR A 16 0.36 -3.55 -15.99
N ILE A 17 -0.45 -2.55 -15.65
CA ILE A 17 -1.91 -2.59 -15.66
C ILE A 17 -2.39 -1.47 -16.59
N CYS A 18 -3.36 -1.73 -17.44
CA CYS A 18 -4.01 -0.69 -18.24
C CYS A 18 -4.95 0.19 -17.38
N ASP A 19 -5.08 1.46 -17.70
CA ASP A 19 -5.91 2.43 -16.99
C ASP A 19 -7.40 2.44 -17.42
N ASP A 20 -7.79 1.58 -18.37
CA ASP A 20 -9.19 1.37 -18.73
C ASP A 20 -9.97 0.82 -17.52
N GLN A 21 -11.03 1.54 -17.15
CA GLN A 21 -11.83 1.35 -15.92
C GLN A 21 -11.09 1.57 -14.60
N TRP A 22 -9.82 1.96 -14.61
CA TRP A 22 -9.01 2.17 -13.40
C TRP A 22 -9.53 3.35 -12.57
N ASP A 23 -10.08 3.06 -11.40
CA ASP A 23 -10.69 4.03 -10.50
C ASP A 23 -10.15 3.99 -9.06
N ASP A 24 -10.60 4.94 -8.23
CA ASP A 24 -10.13 5.07 -6.84
C ASP A 24 -10.41 3.82 -5.98
N ARG A 25 -11.34 2.94 -6.36
CA ARG A 25 -11.56 1.66 -5.67
C ARG A 25 -10.49 0.63 -6.02
N ASP A 26 -9.99 0.64 -7.24
CA ASP A 26 -8.83 -0.19 -7.60
C ASP A 26 -7.58 0.30 -6.86
N ALA A 27 -7.41 1.63 -6.80
CA ALA A 27 -6.35 2.25 -6.02
C ALA A 27 -6.45 1.90 -4.52
N GLU A 28 -7.66 1.87 -3.95
CA GLU A 28 -7.91 1.41 -2.57
C GLU A 28 -7.40 -0.01 -2.34
N VAL A 29 -7.71 -0.95 -3.24
CA VAL A 29 -7.23 -2.33 -3.15
C VAL A 29 -5.70 -2.39 -3.22
N VAL A 30 -5.07 -1.66 -4.16
CA VAL A 30 -3.60 -1.61 -4.27
C VAL A 30 -2.96 -1.04 -3.02
N CYS A 31 -3.40 0.14 -2.57
CA CYS A 31 -2.83 0.80 -1.40
C CYS A 31 -2.96 -0.09 -0.17
N ARG A 32 -4.13 -0.69 0.04
CA ARG A 32 -4.36 -1.61 1.16
C ARG A 32 -3.52 -2.88 1.06
N GLN A 33 -3.38 -3.46 -0.13
CA GLN A 33 -2.53 -4.64 -0.36
C GLN A 33 -1.05 -4.35 -0.03
N LEU A 34 -0.62 -3.08 -0.17
CA LEU A 34 0.71 -2.60 0.20
C LEU A 34 0.84 -2.14 1.67
N GLY A 35 -0.22 -2.25 2.47
CA GLY A 35 -0.24 -1.81 3.88
C GLY A 35 -0.37 -0.29 4.05
N LEU A 36 -0.96 0.39 3.07
CA LEU A 36 -1.19 1.83 3.00
C LEU A 36 -2.70 2.11 3.09
N SER A 37 -3.09 3.36 3.35
CA SER A 37 -4.51 3.74 3.44
C SER A 37 -4.71 5.20 3.04
N GLY A 38 -5.82 5.81 3.50
CA GLY A 38 -6.07 7.24 3.42
C GLY A 38 -7.04 7.57 2.31
N ASN A 39 -6.69 8.53 1.43
CA ASN A 39 -7.51 8.87 0.27
C ASN A 39 -6.78 8.44 -1.01
N PRO A 40 -6.80 7.14 -1.34
CA PRO A 40 -6.11 6.65 -2.53
C PRO A 40 -6.65 7.32 -3.79
N LYS A 41 -5.75 7.50 -4.75
CA LYS A 41 -6.06 8.06 -6.06
C LYS A 41 -5.59 7.13 -7.16
N ALA A 42 -6.48 6.83 -8.09
CA ALA A 42 -6.14 6.25 -9.38
C ALA A 42 -5.59 7.33 -10.32
N LEU A 43 -4.50 7.00 -11.00
CA LEU A 43 -3.85 7.85 -11.99
C LEU A 43 -3.75 7.09 -13.31
N SER A 44 -4.03 7.80 -14.41
CA SER A 44 -4.02 7.29 -15.77
C SER A 44 -2.97 7.98 -16.64
N TRP A 45 -2.88 7.61 -17.91
CA TRP A 45 -2.02 8.17 -18.94
C TRP A 45 -0.53 8.08 -18.60
N ALA A 46 -0.12 6.94 -18.01
CA ALA A 46 1.26 6.71 -17.59
C ALA A 46 1.81 7.89 -16.77
N HIS A 47 1.01 8.43 -15.84
CA HIS A 47 1.34 9.63 -15.06
C HIS A 47 2.74 9.58 -14.42
N TYR A 48 3.13 8.41 -13.94
CA TYR A 48 4.44 8.15 -13.31
C TYR A 48 5.48 7.58 -14.30
N GLY A 49 5.22 7.72 -15.59
CA GLY A 49 6.02 7.19 -16.69
C GLY A 49 5.56 5.81 -17.14
N GLN A 50 5.88 5.51 -18.40
CA GLN A 50 5.60 4.23 -19.04
C GLN A 50 6.47 3.12 -18.45
N GLY A 51 5.89 1.93 -18.35
CA GLY A 51 6.58 0.68 -18.09
C GLY A 51 7.15 0.07 -19.37
N SER A 52 7.53 -1.20 -19.25
CA SER A 52 8.06 -2.00 -20.34
C SER A 52 7.72 -3.46 -20.13
N GLY A 53 7.55 -4.20 -21.22
CA GLY A 53 7.25 -5.63 -21.16
C GLY A 53 5.75 -5.89 -21.33
N PRO A 54 5.17 -6.87 -20.63
CA PRO A 54 3.76 -7.18 -20.78
C PRO A 54 2.89 -6.22 -19.97
N ILE A 55 1.74 -5.85 -20.53
CA ILE A 55 0.58 -5.38 -19.77
C ILE A 55 -0.19 -6.64 -19.37
N LEU A 56 -0.38 -6.86 -18.07
CA LEU A 56 -0.91 -8.12 -17.52
C LEU A 56 -2.38 -8.04 -17.10
N LEU A 57 -2.88 -6.83 -16.81
CA LEU A 57 -4.25 -6.60 -16.38
C LEU A 57 -4.87 -5.44 -17.16
N ASP A 58 -6.18 -5.53 -17.36
CA ASP A 58 -7.01 -4.59 -18.10
C ASP A 58 -8.47 -4.69 -17.59
N GLU A 59 -9.26 -3.63 -17.80
CA GLU A 59 -10.64 -3.48 -17.33
C GLU A 59 -10.82 -3.86 -15.86
N VAL A 60 -9.91 -3.41 -14.99
CA VAL A 60 -10.00 -3.71 -13.55
C VAL A 60 -11.16 -2.92 -12.94
N GLU A 61 -12.06 -3.63 -12.26
CA GLU A 61 -13.28 -3.09 -11.67
C GLU A 61 -13.46 -3.66 -10.25
N CYS A 62 -12.64 -3.19 -9.31
CA CYS A 62 -12.76 -3.55 -7.90
C CYS A 62 -14.01 -2.91 -7.25
N SER A 63 -14.58 -3.61 -6.27
CA SER A 63 -15.56 -3.03 -5.35
C SER A 63 -14.92 -2.20 -4.23
N GLY A 64 -13.60 -2.31 -4.06
CA GLY A 64 -12.78 -1.62 -3.05
C GLY A 64 -12.53 -2.46 -1.78
N ASN A 65 -13.12 -3.65 -1.70
CA ASN A 65 -13.04 -4.52 -0.52
C ASN A 65 -12.25 -5.81 -0.75
N GLU A 66 -11.75 -6.02 -1.95
CA GLU A 66 -10.91 -7.15 -2.34
C GLU A 66 -9.55 -7.13 -1.63
N LEU A 67 -9.05 -8.29 -1.23
CA LEU A 67 -7.75 -8.36 -0.54
C LEU A 67 -6.57 -8.08 -1.49
N SER A 68 -6.79 -8.27 -2.78
CA SER A 68 -5.80 -8.07 -3.83
C SER A 68 -6.46 -7.95 -5.19
N LEU A 69 -5.75 -7.37 -6.15
CA LEU A 69 -6.25 -7.13 -7.52
C LEU A 69 -6.69 -8.40 -8.27
N ASP A 70 -6.17 -9.57 -7.91
CA ASP A 70 -6.56 -10.85 -8.52
C ASP A 70 -8.02 -11.22 -8.23
N GLN A 71 -8.60 -10.73 -7.13
CA GLN A 71 -9.99 -10.96 -6.73
C GLN A 71 -10.98 -9.99 -7.37
N CYS A 72 -10.50 -8.89 -7.95
CA CYS A 72 -11.36 -7.94 -8.64
C CYS A 72 -11.88 -8.53 -9.95
N LYS A 73 -13.04 -8.03 -10.37
CA LYS A 73 -13.50 -8.22 -11.76
C LYS A 73 -12.47 -7.54 -12.66
N LYS A 74 -12.03 -8.25 -13.70
CA LYS A 74 -11.01 -7.81 -14.66
C LYS A 74 -11.04 -8.72 -15.88
N SER A 75 -10.40 -8.28 -16.96
CA SER A 75 -10.11 -9.16 -18.10
C SER A 75 -9.20 -10.34 -17.70
N ASP A 76 -9.21 -11.40 -18.51
CA ASP A 76 -8.29 -12.52 -18.31
C ASP A 76 -6.82 -12.04 -18.37
N TRP A 77 -5.93 -12.71 -17.64
CA TRP A 77 -4.52 -12.30 -17.56
C TRP A 77 -3.86 -12.15 -18.94
N GLY A 78 -3.31 -10.97 -19.22
CA GLY A 78 -2.67 -10.63 -20.49
C GLY A 78 -3.63 -10.41 -21.66
N GLN A 79 -4.95 -10.49 -21.46
CA GLN A 79 -5.94 -10.04 -22.43
C GLN A 79 -6.17 -8.55 -22.25
N GLN A 80 -5.63 -7.76 -23.19
CA GLN A 80 -5.64 -6.30 -23.14
C GLN A 80 -5.49 -5.72 -24.54
N ASN A 81 -5.93 -4.48 -24.74
CA ASN A 81 -5.78 -3.76 -26.02
C ASN A 81 -5.12 -2.38 -25.87
N CYS A 82 -4.33 -2.22 -24.82
CA CYS A 82 -3.66 -0.99 -24.44
C CYS A 82 -2.19 -0.95 -24.88
N ASP A 83 -1.65 0.27 -24.93
CA ASP A 83 -0.23 0.55 -25.02
C ASP A 83 0.30 1.07 -23.67
N HIS A 84 1.62 1.06 -23.46
CA HIS A 84 2.20 1.53 -22.19
C HIS A 84 1.95 3.02 -21.88
N ILE A 85 1.37 3.80 -22.79
CA ILE A 85 0.90 5.16 -22.50
C ILE A 85 -0.33 5.15 -21.58
N GLU A 86 -1.00 4.01 -21.45
CA GLU A 86 -2.18 3.76 -20.60
C GLU A 86 -1.80 3.01 -19.32
N ASP A 87 -0.51 2.98 -18.94
CA ASP A 87 -0.11 2.30 -17.71
C ASP A 87 -0.67 3.03 -16.47
N ALA A 88 -1.43 2.28 -15.66
CA ALA A 88 -2.09 2.77 -14.47
C ALA A 88 -1.11 3.04 -13.31
N GLY A 89 -1.43 4.04 -12.50
CA GLY A 89 -0.71 4.41 -11.30
C GLY A 89 -1.62 4.64 -10.12
N VAL A 90 -1.01 4.72 -8.93
CA VAL A 90 -1.69 5.10 -7.69
C VAL A 90 -0.90 6.15 -6.93
N SER A 91 -1.63 6.97 -6.17
CA SER A 91 -1.09 7.73 -5.06
C SER A 91 -1.81 7.29 -3.79
N CYS A 92 -1.06 6.81 -2.81
CA CYS A 92 -1.54 6.38 -1.51
C CYS A 92 -1.06 7.35 -0.42
N ASP A 93 -1.70 7.27 0.75
CA ASP A 93 -1.20 7.89 1.98
C ASP A 93 -0.58 6.84 2.91
N PRO A 94 0.31 7.26 3.84
CA PRO A 94 0.73 6.38 4.92
C PRO A 94 -0.48 5.91 5.72
N PHE A 95 -0.43 4.69 6.23
CA PHE A 95 -1.45 4.18 7.13
C PHE A 95 -1.56 5.07 8.38
N THR A 96 -2.67 5.79 8.54
CA THR A 96 -2.90 6.69 9.70
C THR A 96 -3.61 6.01 10.86
N GLY A 97 -4.00 4.74 10.74
CA GLY A 97 -4.69 3.99 11.80
C GLY A 97 -6.06 4.55 12.18
N THR A 98 -6.66 5.38 11.32
CA THR A 98 -7.96 6.03 11.55
C THR A 98 -9.13 5.35 10.84
N ASP A 99 -8.88 4.41 9.92
CA ASP A 99 -9.94 3.57 9.36
C ASP A 99 -10.18 2.39 10.31
N LEU A 100 -11.43 2.26 10.75
CA LEU A 100 -11.88 1.29 11.74
C LEU A 100 -11.74 -0.16 11.22
N GLN A 101 -10.54 -0.70 11.34
CA GLN A 101 -10.27 -2.11 11.56
C GLN A 101 -9.21 -2.20 12.66
N LEU A 102 -9.41 -3.14 13.58
CA LEU A 102 -8.56 -3.34 14.76
C LEU A 102 -7.09 -3.24 14.37
N TYR A 103 -6.31 -2.43 15.10
CA TYR A 103 -4.86 -2.49 15.02
C TYR A 103 -4.42 -3.97 15.04
N ALA A 104 -3.58 -4.37 14.10
CA ALA A 104 -3.03 -5.71 14.11
C ALA A 104 -2.17 -5.88 15.39
N GLU A 105 -2.15 -7.09 15.93
CA GLU A 105 -1.22 -7.44 17.01
C GLU A 105 0.21 -7.09 16.61
N GLY A 106 0.91 -6.34 17.45
CA GLY A 106 2.25 -5.85 17.18
C GLY A 106 2.34 -4.50 16.44
N THR A 107 1.21 -3.84 16.14
CA THR A 107 1.23 -2.48 15.59
C THR A 107 1.95 -1.53 16.55
N VAL A 108 2.84 -0.68 16.03
CA VAL A 108 3.64 0.27 16.83
C VAL A 108 3.14 1.71 16.67
N ARG A 109 3.29 2.52 17.71
CA ARG A 109 3.15 3.99 17.65
C ARG A 109 4.15 4.69 18.56
N LEU A 110 4.38 5.98 18.33
CA LEU A 110 5.14 6.85 19.24
C LEU A 110 4.20 7.76 20.02
N ALA A 111 4.39 7.85 21.34
CA ALA A 111 3.56 8.67 22.23
C ALA A 111 4.40 9.65 23.08
N GLY A 112 3.90 10.87 23.26
CA GLY A 112 4.48 11.86 24.19
C GLY A 112 5.76 12.56 23.73
N GLY A 113 6.14 12.43 22.46
CA GLY A 113 7.24 13.21 21.87
C GLY A 113 6.84 14.63 21.47
N ARG A 114 7.82 15.50 21.18
CA ARG A 114 7.61 16.87 20.70
C ARG A 114 7.39 16.96 19.20
N SER A 115 7.61 15.86 18.48
CA SER A 115 7.36 15.75 17.04
C SER A 115 6.84 14.36 16.70
N PRO A 116 6.25 14.15 15.51
CA PRO A 116 5.80 12.84 15.06
C PRO A 116 6.91 11.78 14.93
N ARG A 117 8.19 12.19 15.00
CA ARG A 117 9.36 11.33 14.79
C ARG A 117 10.05 10.90 16.10
N GLU A 118 9.48 11.25 17.24
CA GLU A 118 10.01 10.87 18.55
C GLU A 118 8.88 10.54 19.53
N GLY A 119 9.21 9.77 20.56
CA GLY A 119 8.28 9.44 21.64
C GLY A 119 8.59 8.10 22.27
N ARG A 120 7.80 7.76 23.29
CA ARG A 120 7.76 6.41 23.87
C ARG A 120 7.17 5.45 22.84
N VAL A 121 7.80 4.29 22.68
CA VAL A 121 7.28 3.20 21.85
C VAL A 121 6.12 2.53 22.57
N GLU A 122 4.97 2.49 21.91
CA GLU A 122 3.80 1.72 22.35
C GLU A 122 3.46 0.66 21.29
N VAL A 123 3.01 -0.50 21.75
CA VAL A 123 2.64 -1.66 20.94
C VAL A 123 1.20 -2.03 21.22
N TYR A 124 0.42 -2.29 20.18
CA TYR A 124 -0.92 -2.83 20.32
C TYR A 124 -0.87 -4.33 20.57
N TYR A 125 -1.45 -4.77 21.69
CA TYR A 125 -1.50 -6.17 22.09
C TYR A 125 -2.78 -6.49 22.87
N ASN A 126 -3.50 -7.55 22.49
CA ASN A 126 -4.73 -8.02 23.13
C ASN A 126 -5.81 -6.94 23.32
N GLY A 127 -6.00 -6.08 22.32
CA GLY A 127 -7.05 -5.06 22.37
C GLY A 127 -6.60 -3.71 22.94
N ASP A 128 -5.40 -3.63 23.55
CA ASP A 128 -4.92 -2.47 24.28
C ASP A 128 -3.52 -2.02 23.85
N TRP A 129 -3.17 -0.77 24.17
CA TRP A 129 -1.83 -0.23 23.95
C TRP A 129 -0.96 -0.43 25.19
N GLY A 130 0.14 -1.16 25.02
CA GLY A 130 1.17 -1.37 26.04
C GLY A 130 2.48 -0.64 25.72
N THR A 131 3.35 -0.50 26.72
CA THR A 131 4.69 0.08 26.58
C THR A 131 5.75 -1.00 26.43
N VAL A 132 6.85 -0.68 25.75
CA VAL A 132 8.02 -1.57 25.64
C VAL A 132 8.97 -1.36 26.81
N CYS A 133 9.44 -2.46 27.42
CA CYS A 133 10.48 -2.43 28.47
C CYS A 133 11.84 -2.09 27.86
N ASP A 134 12.64 -1.29 28.57
CA ASP A 134 13.96 -0.84 28.14
C ASP A 134 15.06 -1.88 28.36
N ASP A 135 14.82 -2.93 29.16
CA ASP A 135 15.76 -4.03 29.35
C ASP A 135 16.05 -4.75 28.02
N GLY A 136 17.27 -4.56 27.50
CA GLY A 136 17.69 -5.12 26.21
C GLY A 136 17.21 -4.33 24.99
N TRP A 137 16.62 -3.14 25.18
CA TRP A 137 16.33 -2.21 24.10
C TRP A 137 17.63 -1.66 23.50
N THR A 138 17.76 -1.75 22.19
CA THR A 138 18.96 -1.32 21.45
C THR A 138 18.58 -0.44 20.26
N ASP A 139 19.57 0.23 19.67
CA ASP A 139 19.39 1.00 18.44
C ASP A 139 18.82 0.15 17.28
N LEU A 140 19.08 -1.16 17.28
CA LEU A 140 18.47 -2.08 16.30
C LEU A 140 16.96 -2.16 16.49
N GLY A 141 16.48 -2.23 17.74
CA GLY A 141 15.05 -2.18 18.07
C GLY A 141 14.43 -0.85 17.64
N ALA A 142 15.11 0.27 17.89
CA ALA A 142 14.67 1.59 17.44
C ALA A 142 14.60 1.69 15.91
N GLN A 143 15.58 1.16 15.19
CA GLN A 143 15.57 1.14 13.72
C GLN A 143 14.42 0.32 13.14
N VAL A 144 14.05 -0.80 13.78
CA VAL A 144 12.88 -1.59 13.37
C VAL A 144 11.60 -0.76 13.53
N VAL A 145 11.41 -0.10 14.68
CA VAL A 145 10.24 0.76 14.93
C VAL A 145 10.18 1.93 13.95
N CYS A 146 11.29 2.64 13.73
CA CYS A 146 11.34 3.73 12.76
C CYS A 146 10.95 3.25 11.36
N ARG A 147 11.45 2.09 10.93
CA ARG A 147 11.11 1.50 9.63
C ARG A 147 9.64 1.12 9.53
N GLN A 148 9.07 0.51 10.57
CA GLN A 148 7.64 0.16 10.61
C GLN A 148 6.75 1.39 10.54
N LEU A 149 7.19 2.51 11.11
CA LEU A 149 6.49 3.79 11.07
C LEU A 149 6.79 4.62 9.80
N GLY A 150 7.57 4.08 8.85
CA GLY A 150 7.92 4.77 7.61
C GLY A 150 8.98 5.87 7.76
N PHE A 151 9.67 5.93 8.89
CA PHE A 151 10.80 6.83 9.12
C PHE A 151 12.11 6.21 8.61
N ARG A 152 12.94 7.05 7.97
CA ARG A 152 14.29 6.72 7.51
C ARG A 152 15.31 7.35 8.43
#